data_AF-A0A937RHU5-F1
#
_entry.id   AF-A0A937RHU5-F1
#
_cell.length_a   1.000
_cell.length_b   1.000
_cell.length_c   1.000
_cell.angle_alpha   90.00
_cell.angle_beta   90.00
_cell.angle_gamma   90.00
#
_symmetry.space_group_name_H-M   'P 1'
#
loop_
_entity.id
_entity.type
_entity.pdbx_description
1 polymer ?
#
loop_
_entity_poly.entity_id
_entity_poly.type
_entity_poly.pdbx_seq_one_letter_code
_entity_poly.pdbx_strand_id
1 'polypeptide(L)'
;MPVVDRLAGGPGRRPPAGQRPAGGPDRPCQGDQVGQRLPERRPGDVAGQQQRAEAGQALDEIEFRQPRRQAGGTFAAALRETGSVAAGEVPWDQPGSLTILADLLNSGVDRRRFLSAGAALSASANNWSKALDTVPATGPSAHFPDGPAPLAHVDDRLDHLRHLDDELGSGQVHQLARGELSLIVNLIRSRRYDGPTTRLLYTMASEAARQVAWSAFDQGRSGVAQRFFDGSLRASVEAGDPISGAYALSFAAVQCYSTPQHAGRAMALLETAQRQVNRKTTPRLRAMLAARTARALSKTGARKECAHQLNLARAALDEGTHDDDPKTLYWVDYGEIEMIAGSAALQLGDPAEAVRRFQAAMEASYPGDDEYPRSHAIYLARAAEAHLALRDLDAAVATARHAARCLGSVDSARSASELKELRAKLAMHVAHGPVREFLQVG
;
A
#
# COMPACT_ATOMS: atom_id res chain seq x y z
N MET A 1 -5.38 -57.69 -3.25
CA MET A 1 -6.55 -58.52 -2.93
C MET A 1 -6.21 -59.94 -3.31
N PRO A 2 -6.41 -60.96 -2.45
CA PRO A 2 -6.67 -60.93 -1.00
C PRO A 2 -5.33 -60.90 -0.22
N VAL A 3 -5.13 -61.14 1.10
CA VAL A 3 -5.84 -61.78 2.24
C VAL A 3 -5.44 -60.94 3.50
N VAL A 4 -6.27 -60.33 4.38
CA VAL A 4 -7.36 -60.80 5.29
C VAL A 4 -6.77 -61.61 6.48
N ASP A 5 -6.97 -61.36 7.79
CA ASP A 5 -7.91 -60.60 8.66
C ASP A 5 -7.16 -60.25 10.02
N ARG A 6 -7.66 -59.81 11.21
CA ARG A 6 -8.98 -59.52 11.82
C ARG A 6 -8.93 -58.52 13.01
N LEU A 7 -9.97 -57.70 13.12
CA LEU A 7 -10.59 -56.92 14.24
C LEU A 7 -10.06 -56.96 15.71
N ALA A 8 -9.96 -55.77 16.35
CA ALA A 8 -10.55 -55.36 17.66
C ALA A 8 -10.10 -53.90 18.04
N GLY A 9 -10.80 -53.05 18.82
CA GLY A 9 -12.10 -53.21 19.51
C GLY A 9 -12.67 -52.01 20.32
N GLY A 10 -12.33 -50.74 20.04
CA GLY A 10 -12.95 -49.53 20.65
C GLY A 10 -12.62 -49.25 22.15
N PRO A 11 -13.30 -48.30 22.85
CA PRO A 11 -14.23 -47.25 22.40
C PRO A 11 -13.76 -45.79 22.73
N GLY A 12 -14.45 -44.77 22.20
CA GLY A 12 -14.10 -43.34 22.39
C GLY A 12 -14.65 -42.67 23.66
N ARG A 13 -14.12 -41.48 24.00
CA ARG A 13 -14.61 -40.61 25.08
C ARG A 13 -15.27 -39.33 24.55
N ARG A 14 -16.41 -38.93 25.12
CA ARG A 14 -17.03 -37.61 24.93
C ARG A 14 -16.44 -36.59 25.93
N PRO A 15 -16.41 -35.28 25.61
CA PRO A 15 -16.18 -34.25 26.61
C PRO A 15 -17.41 -34.09 27.54
N PRO A 16 -17.22 -33.58 28.78
CA PRO A 16 -18.32 -33.32 29.72
C PRO A 16 -19.06 -32.01 29.39
N ALA A 17 -20.28 -31.87 29.91
CA ALA A 17 -21.10 -30.66 29.80
C ALA A 17 -21.43 -30.08 31.19
N GLY A 18 -21.46 -28.75 31.28
CA GLY A 18 -21.78 -27.97 32.49
C GLY A 18 -21.04 -26.63 32.47
N GLN A 19 -21.54 -25.53 33.04
CA GLN A 19 -22.81 -25.32 33.76
C GLN A 19 -23.40 -23.93 33.40
N ARG A 20 -24.71 -23.74 33.57
CA ARG A 20 -25.35 -22.41 33.64
C ARG A 20 -25.75 -22.09 35.08
N PRO A 21 -25.53 -20.87 35.59
CA PRO A 21 -26.36 -20.30 36.65
C PRO A 21 -27.64 -19.67 36.05
N ALA A 22 -28.63 -19.38 36.90
CA ALA A 22 -29.88 -18.74 36.52
C ALA A 22 -30.39 -17.79 37.63
N GLY A 23 -31.12 -16.74 37.27
CA GLY A 23 -31.73 -15.79 38.20
C GLY A 23 -31.82 -14.38 37.61
N GLY A 24 -33.03 -13.81 37.56
CA GLY A 24 -33.29 -12.41 37.14
C GLY A 24 -33.41 -11.47 38.36
N PRO A 25 -34.31 -10.46 38.37
CA PRO A 25 -35.57 -10.37 37.60
C PRO A 25 -35.77 -9.10 36.75
N ASP A 26 -36.74 -9.15 35.83
CA ASP A 26 -37.35 -7.98 35.19
C ASP A 26 -38.31 -7.21 36.12
N ARG A 27 -38.49 -5.90 35.87
CA ARG A 27 -39.82 -5.28 35.65
C ARG A 27 -39.70 -3.84 35.06
N PRO A 28 -40.77 -3.30 34.42
CA PRO A 28 -40.63 -2.20 33.46
C PRO A 28 -41.22 -0.83 33.92
N CYS A 29 -40.83 0.22 33.20
CA CYS A 29 -41.64 1.41 32.88
C CYS A 29 -41.56 1.62 31.36
N GLN A 30 -42.66 1.69 30.61
CA GLN A 30 -43.45 2.92 30.37
C GLN A 30 -42.60 4.11 29.89
N GLY A 31 -42.88 4.54 28.66
CA GLY A 31 -42.40 5.82 28.12
C GLY A 31 -43.56 6.78 27.90
N ASP A 32 -43.25 8.03 27.58
CA ASP A 32 -44.23 9.09 27.30
C ASP A 32 -43.80 9.94 26.10
N GLN A 33 -44.77 10.46 25.35
CA GLN A 33 -44.55 11.42 24.26
C GLN A 33 -45.03 12.82 24.64
N VAL A 34 -44.09 13.75 24.80
CA VAL A 34 -44.33 15.20 24.82
C VAL A 34 -43.15 15.84 24.08
N GLY A 35 -43.30 16.86 23.23
CA GLY A 35 -44.47 17.64 22.86
C GLY A 35 -44.00 19.08 22.61
N GLN A 36 -44.26 19.63 21.41
CA GLN A 36 -43.63 20.86 20.94
C GLN A 36 -44.02 22.11 21.75
N ARG A 37 -43.10 23.08 21.88
CA ARG A 37 -43.35 24.51 21.56
C ARG A 37 -42.09 25.38 21.54
N LEU A 38 -42.08 26.34 20.62
CA LEU A 38 -41.20 27.52 20.61
C LEU A 38 -41.87 28.66 21.41
N PRO A 39 -41.11 29.58 22.03
CA PRO A 39 -41.59 30.89 22.44
C PRO A 39 -41.30 31.96 21.36
N GLU A 40 -42.30 32.78 21.04
CA GLU A 40 -42.14 33.96 20.16
C GLU A 40 -41.60 35.20 20.91
N ARG A 41 -41.14 36.20 20.15
CA ARG A 41 -40.70 37.52 20.67
C ARG A 41 -41.86 38.48 20.86
N ARG A 42 -41.74 39.44 21.79
CA ARG A 42 -42.29 40.83 21.74
C ARG A 42 -41.46 41.77 22.67
N PRO A 43 -41.58 43.11 22.60
CA PRO A 43 -40.38 43.96 22.51
C PRO A 43 -40.25 45.12 23.51
N GLY A 44 -39.08 45.76 23.50
CA GLY A 44 -38.69 46.95 24.27
C GLY A 44 -37.17 46.89 24.55
N ASP A 45 -36.39 47.98 24.60
CA ASP A 45 -36.71 49.39 24.31
C ASP A 45 -35.45 50.12 23.76
N VAL A 46 -35.58 51.36 23.28
CA VAL A 46 -34.58 52.06 22.46
C VAL A 46 -33.56 52.86 23.29
N ALA A 47 -32.47 52.21 23.70
CA ALA A 47 -31.26 52.89 24.21
C ALA A 47 -29.98 52.10 23.85
N GLY A 48 -28.97 52.78 23.26
CA GLY A 48 -27.62 52.22 23.09
C GLY A 48 -26.89 52.52 21.77
N GLN A 49 -27.58 52.91 20.70
CA GLN A 49 -26.92 53.17 19.40
C GLN A 49 -26.19 54.53 19.33
N GLN A 50 -26.35 55.41 20.32
CA GLN A 50 -25.67 56.72 20.37
C GLN A 50 -24.19 56.66 20.82
N GLN A 51 -23.74 55.58 21.47
CA GLN A 51 -22.42 55.50 22.15
C GLN A 51 -21.35 54.71 21.37
N ARG A 52 -21.50 54.56 20.04
CA ARG A 52 -20.49 53.93 19.16
C ARG A 52 -19.84 54.88 18.15
N ALA A 53 -20.05 56.20 18.30
CA ALA A 53 -19.53 57.22 17.37
C ALA A 53 -18.28 57.98 17.89
N GLU A 54 -17.99 57.94 19.20
CA GLU A 54 -16.98 58.81 19.85
C GLU A 54 -15.73 58.06 20.35
N ALA A 55 -15.61 56.76 20.04
CA ALA A 55 -14.42 55.96 20.35
C ALA A 55 -13.40 55.95 19.20
N GLY A 56 -13.16 57.12 18.59
CA GLY A 56 -12.28 57.28 17.42
C GLY A 56 -11.33 58.46 17.58
N GLN A 57 -10.03 58.19 17.38
CA GLN A 57 -8.88 59.09 17.49
C GLN A 57 -8.37 59.36 18.93
N ALA A 58 -7.04 59.39 19.06
CA ALA A 58 -6.23 59.73 20.23
C ALA A 58 -6.50 58.98 21.56
N LEU A 59 -5.64 58.00 21.87
CA LEU A 59 -4.48 58.29 22.73
C LEU A 59 -3.37 57.25 22.51
N ASP A 60 -2.13 57.70 22.56
CA ASP A 60 -0.90 56.90 22.46
C ASP A 60 -0.37 56.52 23.87
N GLU A 61 0.67 55.68 23.89
CA GLU A 61 1.61 55.45 25.02
C GLU A 61 1.06 55.10 26.41
N ILE A 62 0.99 53.79 26.72
CA ILE A 62 1.55 53.25 27.99
C ILE A 62 2.37 51.98 27.67
N GLU A 63 3.63 51.94 28.13
CA GLU A 63 4.55 50.80 27.96
C GLU A 63 4.18 49.63 28.91
N PHE A 64 4.22 48.38 28.42
CA PHE A 64 4.34 47.22 29.29
C PHE A 64 5.28 46.15 28.72
N ARG A 65 6.37 45.87 29.43
CA ARG A 65 7.38 44.89 29.00
C ARG A 65 6.93 43.44 29.22
N GLN A 66 7.08 42.61 28.20
CA GLN A 66 7.18 41.15 28.34
C GLN A 66 8.29 40.58 27.43
N PRO A 67 8.86 39.40 27.75
CA PRO A 67 10.22 39.07 27.32
C PRO A 67 10.35 38.58 25.88
N ARG A 68 11.45 38.99 25.22
CA ARG A 68 11.85 38.48 23.90
C ARG A 68 12.08 36.96 23.93
N ARG A 69 11.20 36.18 23.30
CA ARG A 69 11.57 34.90 22.69
C ARG A 69 11.80 35.12 21.20
N GLN A 70 13.07 35.12 20.77
CA GLN A 70 13.41 35.12 19.35
C GLN A 70 13.03 33.76 18.72
N ALA A 71 11.86 33.69 18.09
CA ALA A 71 11.59 32.69 17.07
C ALA A 71 12.51 32.99 15.87
N GLY A 72 13.62 32.26 15.76
CA GLY A 72 14.69 32.54 14.81
C GLY A 72 14.24 32.42 13.35
N GLY A 73 14.04 33.57 12.69
CA GLY A 73 13.60 33.68 11.29
C GLY A 73 14.67 33.30 10.24
N THR A 74 15.32 32.15 10.39
CA THR A 74 16.28 31.61 9.41
C THR A 74 15.68 30.48 8.56
N PHE A 75 14.67 29.77 9.06
CA PHE A 75 14.05 28.61 8.39
C PHE A 75 13.42 28.96 7.02
N ALA A 76 12.87 30.16 6.86
CA ALA A 76 12.26 30.63 5.61
C ALA A 76 13.29 31.18 4.58
N ALA A 77 14.53 31.44 4.98
CA ALA A 77 15.58 31.94 4.11
C ALA A 77 16.34 30.82 3.39
N ALA A 78 16.60 29.71 4.08
CA ALA A 78 17.34 28.55 3.56
C ALA A 78 16.62 27.74 2.45
N LEU A 79 15.43 28.18 2.02
CA LEU A 79 14.62 27.56 0.96
C LEU A 79 14.76 28.24 -0.42
N ARG A 80 15.68 29.21 -0.58
CA ARG A 80 15.84 29.98 -1.84
C ARG A 80 17.16 29.74 -2.60
N GLU A 81 18.10 28.99 -2.03
CA GLU A 81 19.36 28.62 -2.70
C GLU A 81 19.33 27.16 -3.16
N THR A 82 18.64 26.91 -4.27
CA THR A 82 18.76 25.68 -5.05
C THR A 82 19.19 26.04 -6.48
N GLY A 83 20.50 26.12 -6.70
CA GLY A 83 21.06 26.27 -8.04
C GLY A 83 20.68 25.08 -8.92
N SER A 84 20.37 25.34 -10.19
CA SER A 84 19.99 24.31 -11.17
C SER A 84 21.17 23.37 -11.45
N VAL A 85 21.23 22.23 -10.76
CA VAL A 85 22.23 21.18 -11.02
C VAL A 85 21.99 20.59 -12.40
N ALA A 86 22.97 20.76 -13.30
CA ALA A 86 22.95 20.20 -14.65
C ALA A 86 22.91 18.66 -14.61
N ALA A 87 22.38 18.03 -15.66
CA ALA A 87 22.10 16.60 -15.69
C ALA A 87 23.35 15.71 -15.88
N GLY A 88 24.21 15.64 -14.85
CA GLY A 88 25.10 14.50 -14.63
C GLY A 88 24.35 13.33 -14.00
N GLU A 89 24.95 12.13 -14.03
CA GLU A 89 24.45 10.99 -13.26
C GLU A 89 24.71 11.24 -11.77
N VAL A 90 23.64 11.45 -10.99
CA VAL A 90 23.77 11.76 -9.56
C VAL A 90 24.29 10.52 -8.82
N PRO A 91 25.44 10.61 -8.09
CA PRO A 91 26.06 9.48 -7.43
C PRO A 91 25.14 8.72 -6.48
N TRP A 92 25.51 7.47 -6.21
CA TRP A 92 24.88 6.61 -5.20
C TRP A 92 25.68 6.73 -3.91
N ASP A 93 25.62 7.93 -3.32
CA ASP A 93 26.23 8.31 -2.05
C ASP A 93 25.27 9.19 -1.23
N GLN A 94 25.54 9.36 0.06
CA GLN A 94 24.65 10.08 0.97
C GLN A 94 24.26 11.50 0.47
N PRO A 95 25.18 12.33 -0.06
CA PRO A 95 24.82 13.61 -0.67
C PRO A 95 23.93 13.48 -1.92
N GLY A 96 24.25 12.58 -2.85
CA GLY A 96 23.49 12.36 -4.08
C GLY A 96 22.09 11.81 -3.80
N SER A 97 22.00 10.77 -2.98
CA SER A 97 20.74 10.18 -2.52
C SER A 97 19.85 11.19 -1.80
N LEU A 98 20.40 12.01 -0.90
CA LEU A 98 19.65 13.06 -0.22
C LEU A 98 19.20 14.19 -1.16
N THR A 99 19.99 14.50 -2.19
CA THR A 99 19.64 15.48 -3.23
C THR A 99 18.45 14.99 -4.04
N ILE A 100 18.46 13.72 -4.50
CA ILE A 100 17.32 13.13 -5.21
C ILE A 100 16.05 13.13 -4.34
N LEU A 101 16.15 12.74 -3.07
CA LEU A 101 14.99 12.77 -2.15
C LEU A 101 14.43 14.20 -1.95
N ALA A 102 15.27 15.22 -1.87
CA ALA A 102 14.83 16.61 -1.80
C ALA A 102 14.19 17.10 -3.12
N ASP A 103 14.78 16.78 -4.28
CA ASP A 103 14.24 17.14 -5.60
C ASP A 103 12.89 16.47 -5.88
N LEU A 104 12.69 15.23 -5.44
CA LEU A 104 11.39 14.54 -5.50
C LEU A 104 10.30 15.26 -4.71
N LEU A 105 10.66 15.88 -3.58
CA LEU A 105 9.73 16.67 -2.76
C LEU A 105 9.45 18.04 -3.40
N ASN A 106 10.48 18.71 -3.92
CA ASN A 106 10.39 20.06 -4.52
C ASN A 106 9.77 20.08 -5.93
N SER A 107 9.83 18.98 -6.69
CA SER A 107 9.40 18.93 -8.10
C SER A 107 7.88 18.91 -8.29
N GLY A 108 7.26 20.08 -8.07
CA GLY A 108 5.85 20.38 -8.35
C GLY A 108 5.49 20.28 -9.84
N VAL A 109 5.26 19.05 -10.32
CA VAL A 109 4.69 18.73 -11.64
C VAL A 109 5.48 19.32 -12.82
N ASP A 110 6.82 19.34 -12.76
CA ASP A 110 7.61 19.75 -13.93
C ASP A 110 7.49 18.68 -15.05
N ARG A 111 6.80 19.08 -16.12
CA ARG A 111 6.48 18.24 -17.28
C ARG A 111 7.64 18.10 -18.27
N ARG A 112 8.74 18.86 -18.12
CA ARG A 112 9.82 18.91 -19.11
C ARG A 112 10.92 17.86 -18.95
N ARG A 113 10.97 17.14 -17.82
CA ARG A 113 11.92 16.01 -17.61
C ARG A 113 11.38 14.64 -18.06
N PHE A 114 10.35 14.63 -18.92
CA PHE A 114 9.76 13.42 -19.51
C PHE A 114 10.59 12.89 -20.68
N LEU A 115 11.21 11.71 -20.52
CA LEU A 115 11.31 10.63 -21.51
C LEU A 115 12.02 9.41 -20.86
N SER A 116 11.97 8.24 -21.52
CA SER A 116 12.61 6.95 -21.10
C SER A 116 12.23 6.32 -19.75
N ALA A 117 11.07 6.66 -19.19
CA ALA A 117 10.37 6.01 -18.05
C ALA A 117 10.76 4.53 -17.73
N GLY A 118 10.64 3.63 -18.71
CA GLY A 118 10.90 2.20 -18.52
C GLY A 118 12.38 1.77 -18.55
N ALA A 119 13.30 2.62 -19.01
CA ALA A 119 14.74 2.37 -18.94
C ALA A 119 15.32 2.76 -17.57
N ALA A 120 14.77 3.82 -16.97
CA ALA A 120 15.21 4.34 -15.66
C ALA A 120 15.20 3.24 -14.58
N LEU A 121 14.07 2.56 -14.33
CA LEU A 121 14.00 1.55 -13.26
C LEU A 121 15.01 0.41 -13.39
N SER A 122 15.31 -0.06 -14.62
CA SER A 122 16.30 -1.12 -14.82
C SER A 122 17.73 -0.61 -14.60
N ALA A 123 18.01 0.66 -14.89
CA ALA A 123 19.28 1.29 -14.53
C ALA A 123 19.37 1.49 -13.00
N SER A 124 18.30 1.99 -12.35
CA SER A 124 18.22 2.16 -10.90
C SER A 124 18.43 0.84 -10.15
N ALA A 125 17.81 -0.27 -10.59
CA ALA A 125 18.01 -1.58 -9.96
C ALA A 125 19.45 -2.12 -10.13
N ASN A 126 20.06 -1.91 -11.29
CA ASN A 126 21.46 -2.30 -11.52
C ASN A 126 22.44 -1.44 -10.71
N ASN A 127 22.19 -0.14 -10.56
CA ASN A 127 23.03 0.74 -9.76
C ASN A 127 22.81 0.54 -8.25
N TRP A 128 21.57 0.26 -7.82
CA TRP A 128 21.22 -0.19 -6.47
C TRP A 128 22.00 -1.45 -6.08
N SER A 129 22.03 -2.48 -6.93
CA SER A 129 22.83 -3.69 -6.70
C SER A 129 24.30 -3.35 -6.47
N LYS A 130 24.93 -2.62 -7.41
CA LYS A 130 26.35 -2.24 -7.31
C LYS A 130 26.68 -1.41 -6.07
N ALA A 131 25.74 -0.59 -5.61
CA ALA A 131 25.93 0.27 -4.44
C ALA A 131 25.71 -0.49 -3.12
N LEU A 132 24.83 -1.50 -3.09
CA LEU A 132 24.77 -2.45 -1.98
C LEU A 132 26.06 -3.28 -1.88
N ASP A 133 26.65 -3.66 -3.02
CA ASP A 133 27.90 -4.43 -3.06
C ASP A 133 29.11 -3.66 -2.45
N THR A 134 29.02 -2.33 -2.29
CA THR A 134 30.07 -1.49 -1.65
C THR A 134 29.74 -1.02 -0.23
N VAL A 135 28.48 -1.12 0.22
CA VAL A 135 28.06 -0.75 1.58
C VAL A 135 28.24 -1.94 2.53
N PRO A 136 28.90 -1.77 3.70
CA PRO A 136 29.01 -2.84 4.69
C PRO A 136 27.64 -3.37 5.11
N ALA A 137 27.41 -4.66 4.84
CA ALA A 137 26.15 -5.34 5.08
C ALA A 137 25.79 -5.37 6.57
N THR A 138 25.05 -4.37 7.02
CA THR A 138 24.30 -4.41 8.29
C THR A 138 23.16 -5.44 8.18
N GLY A 139 22.63 -5.89 9.31
CA GLY A 139 21.44 -6.77 9.32
C GLY A 139 20.19 -6.05 8.77
N PRO A 140 19.00 -6.67 8.84
CA PRO A 140 17.79 -5.85 8.94
C PRO A 140 18.01 -4.80 10.04
N SER A 141 17.57 -3.57 9.82
CA SER A 141 17.57 -2.56 10.89
C SER A 141 16.53 -3.00 11.92
N ALA A 142 16.99 -3.77 12.93
CA ALA A 142 16.17 -4.24 14.03
C ALA A 142 15.34 -3.05 14.56
N HIS A 143 14.04 -3.28 14.72
CA HIS A 143 13.13 -2.30 15.27
C HIS A 143 13.72 -1.80 16.60
N PHE A 144 13.92 -0.49 16.75
CA PHE A 144 14.58 0.10 17.91
C PHE A 144 13.51 0.50 18.94
N PRO A 145 13.16 -0.35 19.92
CA PRO A 145 12.23 0.06 21.00
C PRO A 145 12.82 1.21 21.82
N ASP A 146 14.15 1.26 21.93
CA ASP A 146 14.92 2.31 22.61
C ASP A 146 15.32 3.47 21.68
N GLY A 147 14.70 3.56 20.49
CA GLY A 147 14.91 4.68 19.58
C GLY A 147 14.40 6.01 20.17
N PRO A 148 14.91 7.18 19.75
CA PRO A 148 14.35 8.45 20.18
C PRO A 148 12.85 8.51 19.87
N ALA A 149 12.00 8.74 20.89
CA ALA A 149 10.53 8.64 20.77
C ALA A 149 9.90 9.30 19.52
N PRO A 150 10.37 10.46 19.00
CA PRO A 150 9.88 11.01 17.74
C PRO A 150 10.00 10.10 16.52
N LEU A 151 10.90 9.09 16.54
CA LEU A 151 11.06 8.12 15.45
C LEU A 151 10.16 6.90 15.59
N ALA A 152 9.82 6.48 16.80
CA ALA A 152 8.76 5.49 17.02
C ALA A 152 7.45 6.00 16.40
N HIS A 153 7.10 7.27 16.67
CA HIS A 153 5.95 7.93 16.05
C HIS A 153 6.05 8.12 14.52
N VAL A 154 7.21 7.96 13.91
CA VAL A 154 7.36 7.89 12.44
C VAL A 154 7.14 6.46 11.94
N ASP A 155 7.62 5.43 12.65
CA ASP A 155 7.30 4.02 12.35
C ASP A 155 5.78 3.77 12.45
N ASP A 156 5.15 4.21 13.54
CA ASP A 156 3.70 4.12 13.79
C ASP A 156 2.89 4.79 12.66
N ARG A 157 3.33 5.96 12.19
CA ARG A 157 2.65 6.71 11.11
C ARG A 157 2.88 6.08 9.74
N LEU A 158 4.08 5.55 9.48
CA LEU A 158 4.34 4.77 8.26
C LEU A 158 3.54 3.47 8.24
N ASP A 159 3.28 2.85 9.39
CA ASP A 159 2.39 1.69 9.53
C ASP A 159 0.92 2.04 9.28
N HIS A 160 0.40 3.07 9.94
CA HIS A 160 -0.96 3.56 9.71
C HIS A 160 -1.20 3.94 8.23
N LEU A 161 -0.20 4.51 7.55
CA LEU A 161 -0.26 4.81 6.11
C LEU A 161 -0.28 3.58 5.20
N ARG A 162 0.15 2.39 5.66
CA ARG A 162 -0.01 1.12 4.92
C ARG A 162 -1.50 0.72 4.93
N HIS A 163 -2.07 0.56 6.11
CA HIS A 163 -3.48 0.17 6.28
C HIS A 163 -4.45 1.17 5.63
N LEU A 164 -4.15 2.47 5.69
CA LEU A 164 -4.97 3.50 5.06
C LEU A 164 -4.97 3.44 3.51
N ASP A 165 -3.89 2.94 2.87
CA ASP A 165 -3.83 2.70 1.41
C ASP A 165 -4.65 1.47 0.99
N ASP A 166 -4.84 0.52 1.90
CA ASP A 166 -5.63 -0.69 1.68
C ASP A 166 -7.14 -0.43 1.88
N GLU A 167 -7.51 0.25 2.97
CA GLU A 167 -8.90 0.61 3.31
C GLU A 167 -9.50 1.68 2.36
N LEU A 168 -8.84 2.83 2.18
CA LEU A 168 -9.39 3.98 1.44
C LEU A 168 -8.88 4.10 0.00
N GLY A 169 -7.81 3.37 -0.31
CA GLY A 169 -7.10 3.51 -1.57
C GLY A 169 -6.15 4.71 -1.64
N SER A 170 -5.31 4.67 -2.67
CA SER A 170 -4.12 5.51 -2.81
C SER A 170 -4.36 7.01 -3.00
N GLY A 171 -5.59 7.44 -3.26
CA GLY A 171 -5.95 8.82 -3.57
C GLY A 171 -5.46 9.87 -2.58
N GLN A 172 -6.02 9.86 -1.37
CA GLN A 172 -5.67 10.81 -0.31
C GLN A 172 -4.32 10.48 0.34
N VAL A 173 -4.04 9.18 0.50
CA VAL A 173 -2.81 8.65 1.13
C VAL A 173 -1.55 9.14 0.41
N HIS A 174 -1.60 9.34 -0.92
CA HIS A 174 -0.48 9.88 -1.69
C HIS A 174 0.09 11.20 -1.13
N GLN A 175 -0.77 12.11 -0.65
CA GLN A 175 -0.31 13.39 -0.09
C GLN A 175 0.22 13.22 1.33
N LEU A 176 -0.40 12.34 2.13
CA LEU A 176 0.03 12.05 3.50
C LEU A 176 1.43 11.40 3.51
N ALA A 177 1.65 10.38 2.67
CA ALA A 177 2.96 9.75 2.50
C ALA A 177 4.02 10.72 1.95
N ARG A 178 3.65 11.70 1.10
CA ARG A 178 4.54 12.80 0.69
C ARG A 178 4.91 13.72 1.85
N GLY A 179 3.97 14.00 2.74
CA GLY A 179 4.21 14.72 3.99
C GLY A 179 5.19 13.98 4.91
N GLU A 180 5.01 12.67 5.06
CA GLU A 180 5.89 11.81 5.87
C GLU A 180 7.32 11.80 5.32
N LEU A 181 7.48 11.55 4.02
CA LEU A 181 8.78 11.62 3.36
C LEU A 181 9.42 13.01 3.53
N SER A 182 8.63 14.09 3.49
CA SER A 182 9.13 15.45 3.71
C SER A 182 9.64 15.66 5.14
N LEU A 183 8.93 15.15 6.15
CA LEU A 183 9.40 15.17 7.54
C LEU A 183 10.72 14.41 7.67
N ILE A 184 10.78 13.18 7.19
CA ILE A 184 11.96 12.30 7.31
C ILE A 184 13.18 12.92 6.60
N VAL A 185 13.03 13.43 5.38
CA VAL A 185 14.11 14.12 4.66
C VAL A 185 14.59 15.37 5.41
N ASN A 186 13.69 16.12 6.05
CA ASN A 186 14.09 17.27 6.87
C ASN A 186 14.81 16.84 8.17
N LEU A 187 14.43 15.72 8.80
CA LEU A 187 15.15 15.15 9.94
C LEU A 187 16.58 14.74 9.53
N ILE A 188 16.76 14.07 8.39
CA ILE A 188 18.09 13.74 7.84
C ILE A 188 18.90 15.01 7.54
N ARG A 189 18.32 15.98 6.82
CA ARG A 189 18.98 17.27 6.50
C ARG A 189 19.39 18.07 7.73
N SER A 190 18.74 17.88 8.87
CA SER A 190 19.08 18.57 10.12
C SER A 190 20.45 18.19 10.69
N ARG A 191 20.99 17.00 10.35
CA ARG A 191 22.23 16.42 10.90
C ARG A 191 22.28 16.38 12.45
N ARG A 192 21.12 16.32 13.11
CA ARG A 192 20.98 16.28 14.58
C ARG A 192 21.12 14.88 15.18
N TYR A 193 21.23 13.86 14.33
CA TYR A 193 21.20 12.45 14.69
C TYR A 193 22.54 11.77 14.38
N ASP A 194 22.84 10.69 15.10
CA ASP A 194 24.07 9.92 14.91
C ASP A 194 23.99 8.98 13.69
N GLY A 195 25.07 8.23 13.43
CA GLY A 195 25.15 7.29 12.30
C GLY A 195 24.06 6.21 12.30
N PRO A 196 23.88 5.43 13.39
CA PRO A 196 22.80 4.46 13.51
C PRO A 196 21.40 5.06 13.30
N THR A 197 21.09 6.18 13.97
CA THR A 197 19.77 6.82 13.87
C THR A 197 19.53 7.41 12.48
N THR A 198 20.59 7.90 11.82
CA THR A 198 20.52 8.38 10.43
C THR A 198 20.23 7.23 9.45
N ARG A 199 20.78 6.02 9.66
CA ARG A 199 20.43 4.84 8.83
C ARG A 199 18.97 4.44 9.01
N LEU A 200 18.45 4.44 10.24
CA LEU A 200 17.03 4.18 10.51
C LEU A 200 16.12 5.21 9.80
N LEU A 201 16.49 6.50 9.83
CA LEU A 201 15.80 7.54 9.04
C LEU A 201 15.84 7.26 7.53
N TYR A 202 16.91 6.64 7.00
CA TYR A 202 16.96 6.23 5.60
C TYR A 202 16.11 4.98 5.29
N THR A 203 15.98 4.00 6.21
CA THR A 203 14.97 2.93 6.08
C THR A 203 13.57 3.53 6.03
N MET A 204 13.25 4.45 6.95
CA MET A 204 11.97 5.19 6.96
C MET A 204 11.75 6.01 5.67
N ALA A 205 12.80 6.62 5.12
CA ALA A 205 12.72 7.33 3.84
C ALA A 205 12.50 6.37 2.65
N SER A 206 13.08 5.18 2.70
CA SER A 206 12.89 4.12 1.69
C SER A 206 11.44 3.64 1.67
N GLU A 207 10.88 3.37 2.85
CA GLU A 207 9.46 3.07 3.09
C GLU A 207 8.56 4.19 2.56
N ALA A 208 8.73 5.43 3.03
CA ALA A 208 7.88 6.55 2.66
C ALA A 208 7.93 6.84 1.15
N ALA A 209 9.11 6.77 0.53
CA ALA A 209 9.26 6.90 -0.92
C ALA A 209 8.57 5.75 -1.68
N ARG A 210 8.64 4.50 -1.19
CA ARG A 210 7.89 3.36 -1.75
C ARG A 210 6.37 3.57 -1.66
N GLN A 211 5.85 4.08 -0.54
CA GLN A 211 4.42 4.39 -0.38
C GLN A 211 3.96 5.51 -1.33
N VAL A 212 4.75 6.58 -1.48
CA VAL A 212 4.49 7.64 -2.48
C VAL A 212 4.58 7.10 -3.92
N ALA A 213 5.49 6.18 -4.20
CA ALA A 213 5.64 5.55 -5.51
C ALA A 213 4.45 4.68 -5.88
N TRP A 214 4.05 3.79 -4.97
CA TRP A 214 2.91 2.90 -5.12
C TRP A 214 1.60 3.68 -5.33
N SER A 215 1.33 4.65 -4.45
CA SER A 215 0.13 5.49 -4.56
C SER A 215 0.12 6.38 -5.81
N ALA A 216 1.29 6.78 -6.33
CA ALA A 216 1.38 7.40 -7.64
C ALA A 216 1.04 6.42 -8.78
N PHE A 217 1.53 5.18 -8.73
CA PHE A 217 1.24 4.16 -9.75
C PHE A 217 -0.24 3.76 -9.76
N ASP A 218 -0.82 3.51 -8.59
CA ASP A 218 -2.22 3.15 -8.41
C ASP A 218 -3.16 4.24 -8.98
N GLN A 219 -2.81 5.51 -8.75
CA GLN A 219 -3.46 6.69 -9.35
C GLN A 219 -2.93 7.06 -10.75
N GLY A 220 -2.43 6.08 -11.51
CA GLY A 220 -2.07 6.19 -12.93
C GLY A 220 -0.82 7.03 -13.26
N ARG A 221 -0.21 7.70 -12.27
CA ARG A 221 0.97 8.58 -12.42
C ARG A 221 2.28 7.79 -12.53
N SER A 222 2.33 6.83 -13.46
CA SER A 222 3.44 5.89 -13.66
C SER A 222 4.83 6.54 -13.73
N GLY A 223 4.97 7.67 -14.43
CA GLY A 223 6.25 8.40 -14.54
C GLY A 223 6.65 9.17 -13.27
N VAL A 224 5.75 9.33 -12.30
CA VAL A 224 6.05 9.84 -10.95
C VAL A 224 6.49 8.67 -10.07
N ALA A 225 5.75 7.56 -10.09
CA ALA A 225 6.04 6.34 -9.33
C ALA A 225 7.50 5.88 -9.48
N GLN A 226 7.97 5.79 -10.72
CA GLN A 226 9.34 5.36 -11.06
C GLN A 226 10.44 6.18 -10.38
N ARG A 227 10.24 7.49 -10.21
CA ARG A 227 11.23 8.38 -9.58
C ARG A 227 11.23 8.23 -8.06
N PHE A 228 10.07 7.99 -7.46
CA PHE A 228 9.99 7.67 -6.03
C PHE A 228 10.46 6.25 -5.72
N PHE A 229 10.34 5.30 -6.65
CA PHE A 229 11.04 4.01 -6.54
C PHE A 229 12.57 4.18 -6.62
N ASP A 230 13.12 5.02 -7.51
CA ASP A 230 14.57 5.34 -7.50
C ASP A 230 15.02 5.97 -6.17
N GLY A 231 14.26 6.95 -5.64
CA GLY A 231 14.50 7.52 -4.31
C GLY A 231 14.44 6.49 -3.18
N SER A 232 13.49 5.53 -3.26
CA SER A 232 13.36 4.42 -2.30
C SER A 232 14.56 3.48 -2.33
N LEU A 233 15.05 3.11 -3.53
CA LEU A 233 16.25 2.30 -3.71
C LEU A 233 17.49 3.01 -3.17
N ARG A 234 17.68 4.29 -3.51
CA ARG A 234 18.77 5.13 -2.99
C ARG A 234 18.77 5.18 -1.47
N ALA A 235 17.62 5.48 -0.87
CA ALA A 235 17.48 5.48 0.59
C ALA A 235 17.83 4.12 1.23
N SER A 236 17.46 3.00 0.59
CA SER A 236 17.80 1.66 1.10
C SER A 236 19.31 1.37 1.09
N VAL A 237 20.07 1.96 0.16
CA VAL A 237 21.55 1.88 0.13
C VAL A 237 22.16 2.66 1.29
N GLU A 238 21.71 3.90 1.51
CA GLU A 238 22.20 4.71 2.65
C GLU A 238 21.87 4.09 4.02
N ALA A 239 20.79 3.31 4.09
CA ALA A 239 20.42 2.52 5.28
C ALA A 239 21.26 1.25 5.46
N GLY A 240 21.86 0.70 4.39
CA GLY A 240 22.46 -0.64 4.37
C GLY A 240 21.44 -1.79 4.29
N ASP A 241 20.20 -1.49 3.86
CA ASP A 241 19.02 -2.35 3.97
C ASP A 241 18.59 -2.92 2.60
N PRO A 242 19.07 -4.12 2.21
CA PRO A 242 18.66 -4.74 0.95
C PRO A 242 17.21 -5.24 0.98
N ILE A 243 16.57 -5.38 2.15
CA ILE A 243 15.20 -5.88 2.27
C ILE A 243 14.22 -4.77 1.85
N SER A 244 14.37 -3.55 2.36
CA SER A 244 13.56 -2.41 1.91
C SER A 244 13.72 -2.14 0.41
N GLY A 245 14.94 -2.24 -0.12
CA GLY A 245 15.19 -2.09 -1.55
C GLY A 245 14.57 -3.22 -2.40
N ALA A 246 14.70 -4.48 -1.99
CA ALA A 246 14.04 -5.62 -2.64
C ALA A 246 12.51 -5.52 -2.59
N TYR A 247 11.97 -5.00 -1.48
CA TYR A 247 10.55 -4.72 -1.32
C TYR A 247 10.07 -3.64 -2.30
N ALA A 248 10.82 -2.53 -2.43
CA ALA A 248 10.57 -1.50 -3.44
C ALA A 248 10.66 -2.03 -4.88
N LEU A 249 11.64 -2.88 -5.20
CA LEU A 249 11.73 -3.56 -6.50
C LEU A 249 10.53 -4.46 -6.78
N SER A 250 10.00 -5.15 -5.76
CA SER A 250 8.81 -6.00 -5.94
C SER A 250 7.55 -5.20 -6.29
N PHE A 251 7.40 -3.99 -5.74
CA PHE A 251 6.33 -3.05 -6.08
C PHE A 251 6.53 -2.41 -7.46
N ALA A 252 7.77 -2.02 -7.80
CA ALA A 252 8.13 -1.55 -9.13
C ALA A 252 7.90 -2.63 -10.22
N ALA A 253 8.09 -3.90 -9.88
CA ALA A 253 7.77 -5.02 -10.76
C ALA A 253 6.27 -5.14 -11.05
N VAL A 254 5.38 -4.81 -10.10
CA VAL A 254 3.91 -4.72 -10.36
C VAL A 254 3.62 -3.67 -11.43
N GLN A 255 4.22 -2.50 -11.32
CA GLN A 255 4.10 -1.44 -12.33
C GLN A 255 4.58 -1.92 -13.71
N CYS A 256 5.71 -2.65 -13.76
CA CYS A 256 6.20 -3.23 -15.01
C CYS A 256 5.25 -4.29 -15.58
N TYR A 257 4.84 -5.33 -14.83
CA TYR A 257 4.00 -6.40 -15.39
C TYR A 257 2.53 -6.00 -15.63
N SER A 258 2.09 -4.85 -15.12
CA SER A 258 0.80 -4.24 -15.47
C SER A 258 0.82 -3.57 -16.86
N THR A 259 1.99 -3.32 -17.44
CA THR A 259 2.13 -2.93 -18.86
C THR A 259 2.61 -4.13 -19.68
N PRO A 260 1.84 -4.63 -20.67
CA PRO A 260 2.17 -5.87 -21.37
C PRO A 260 3.60 -5.93 -21.95
N GLN A 261 4.08 -4.82 -22.51
CA GLN A 261 5.40 -4.70 -23.15
C GLN A 261 6.57 -4.69 -22.14
N HIS A 262 6.30 -4.70 -20.82
CA HIS A 262 7.31 -4.53 -19.77
C HIS A 262 7.44 -5.73 -18.83
N ALA A 263 6.76 -6.86 -19.08
CA ALA A 263 6.83 -8.06 -18.25
C ALA A 263 8.27 -8.59 -18.05
N GLY A 264 9.11 -8.59 -19.10
CA GLY A 264 10.52 -8.97 -19.00
C GLY A 264 11.36 -8.04 -18.11
N ARG A 265 10.98 -6.76 -17.98
CA ARG A 265 11.63 -5.84 -17.01
C ARG A 265 11.23 -6.19 -15.58
N ALA A 266 9.96 -6.56 -15.35
CA ALA A 266 9.50 -7.01 -14.03
C ALA A 266 10.31 -8.20 -13.52
N MET A 267 10.59 -9.18 -14.40
CA MET A 267 11.46 -10.31 -14.08
C MET A 267 12.88 -9.87 -13.67
N ALA A 268 13.52 -8.97 -14.43
CA ALA A 268 14.87 -8.49 -14.12
C ALA A 268 14.95 -7.69 -12.80
N LEU A 269 13.89 -6.94 -12.45
CA LEU A 269 13.79 -6.29 -11.13
C LEU A 269 13.69 -7.34 -10.01
N LEU A 270 12.86 -8.36 -10.18
CA LEU A 270 12.65 -9.41 -9.18
C LEU A 270 13.86 -10.34 -9.01
N GLU A 271 14.56 -10.68 -10.09
CA GLU A 271 15.84 -11.41 -10.04
C GLU A 271 16.90 -10.59 -9.29
N THR A 272 16.96 -9.27 -9.51
CA THR A 272 17.90 -8.39 -8.80
C THR A 272 17.56 -8.27 -7.32
N ALA A 273 16.27 -8.18 -6.98
CA ALA A 273 15.79 -8.26 -5.61
C ALA A 273 16.19 -9.59 -4.93
N GLN A 274 15.85 -10.72 -5.55
CA GLN A 274 16.14 -12.06 -5.03
C GLN A 274 17.64 -12.29 -4.81
N ARG A 275 18.50 -11.88 -5.76
CA ARG A 275 19.97 -11.99 -5.62
C ARG A 275 20.50 -11.21 -4.40
N GLN A 276 20.05 -9.98 -4.20
CA GLN A 276 20.51 -9.13 -3.09
C GLN A 276 19.98 -9.55 -1.70
N VAL A 277 18.84 -10.27 -1.63
CA VAL A 277 18.35 -10.82 -0.34
C VAL A 277 18.70 -12.28 -0.08
N ASN A 278 19.38 -12.98 -1.00
CA ASN A 278 19.60 -14.45 -1.01
C ASN A 278 20.27 -15.06 0.26
N ARG A 279 20.72 -14.25 1.22
CA ARG A 279 21.27 -14.68 2.52
C ARG A 279 20.67 -13.94 3.73
N LYS A 280 19.60 -13.18 3.51
CA LYS A 280 18.86 -12.34 4.48
C LYS A 280 17.34 -12.47 4.27
N THR A 281 16.85 -13.65 3.86
CA THR A 281 15.41 -13.87 3.64
C THR A 281 14.72 -14.49 4.82
N THR A 282 13.54 -14.00 5.17
CA THR A 282 12.55 -14.79 5.92
C THR A 282 11.70 -15.65 4.98
N PRO A 283 10.90 -16.61 5.49
CA PRO A 283 10.00 -17.42 4.67
C PRO A 283 8.94 -16.56 3.97
N ARG A 284 8.33 -15.61 4.69
CA ARG A 284 7.36 -14.63 4.16
C ARG A 284 7.94 -13.75 3.03
N LEU A 285 9.19 -13.31 3.15
CA LEU A 285 9.88 -12.55 2.09
C LEU A 285 10.12 -13.40 0.84
N ARG A 286 10.46 -14.69 0.99
CA ARG A 286 10.56 -15.65 -0.13
C ARG A 286 9.20 -15.88 -0.78
N ALA A 287 8.14 -16.07 0.01
CA ALA A 287 6.78 -16.26 -0.49
C ALA A 287 6.35 -15.07 -1.38
N MET A 288 6.53 -13.84 -0.90
CA MET A 288 6.22 -12.63 -1.65
C MET A 288 7.01 -12.53 -2.97
N LEU A 289 8.34 -12.71 -2.92
CA LEU A 289 9.19 -12.58 -4.11
C LEU A 289 8.89 -13.68 -5.14
N ALA A 290 8.61 -14.91 -4.71
CA ALA A 290 8.23 -16.00 -5.60
C ALA A 290 6.85 -15.75 -6.24
N ALA A 291 5.87 -15.26 -5.49
CA ALA A 291 4.54 -14.93 -6.00
C ALA A 291 4.55 -13.77 -7.01
N ARG A 292 5.29 -12.68 -6.72
CA ARG A 292 5.46 -11.56 -7.66
C ARG A 292 6.20 -12.02 -8.94
N THR A 293 7.16 -12.95 -8.83
CA THR A 293 7.84 -13.57 -9.99
C THR A 293 6.91 -14.49 -10.79
N ALA A 294 6.09 -15.32 -10.14
CA ALA A 294 5.04 -16.07 -10.82
C ALA A 294 4.08 -15.16 -11.59
N ARG A 295 3.68 -14.02 -11.01
CA ARG A 295 2.82 -13.05 -11.70
C ARG A 295 3.51 -12.43 -12.91
N ALA A 296 4.80 -12.11 -12.84
CA ALA A 296 5.57 -11.64 -14.00
C ALA A 296 5.67 -12.71 -15.10
N LEU A 297 5.95 -13.97 -14.74
CA LEU A 297 6.01 -15.12 -15.67
C LEU A 297 4.66 -15.43 -16.34
N SER A 298 3.54 -15.22 -15.62
CA SER A 298 2.20 -15.35 -16.22
C SER A 298 1.99 -14.42 -17.41
N LYS A 299 2.59 -13.22 -17.37
CA LYS A 299 2.51 -12.20 -18.44
C LYS A 299 3.43 -12.48 -19.64
N THR A 300 4.34 -13.46 -19.54
CA THR A 300 5.21 -13.90 -20.66
C THR A 300 4.79 -15.24 -21.26
N GLY A 301 3.75 -15.89 -20.73
CA GLY A 301 3.31 -17.22 -21.17
C GLY A 301 4.09 -18.40 -20.55
N ALA A 302 5.03 -18.12 -19.63
CA ALA A 302 5.90 -19.10 -18.99
C ALA A 302 5.16 -19.94 -17.92
N ARG A 303 4.26 -20.82 -18.39
CA ARG A 303 3.29 -21.55 -17.56
C ARG A 303 3.94 -22.50 -16.54
N LYS A 304 5.02 -23.20 -16.90
CA LYS A 304 5.68 -24.17 -16.00
C LYS A 304 6.45 -23.45 -14.89
N GLU A 305 7.15 -22.39 -15.28
CA GLU A 305 7.98 -21.54 -14.45
C GLU A 305 7.09 -20.76 -13.47
N CYS A 306 5.95 -20.25 -13.95
CA CYS A 306 4.91 -19.64 -13.11
C CYS A 306 4.37 -20.62 -12.06
N ALA A 307 3.99 -21.85 -12.46
CA ALA A 307 3.50 -22.86 -11.52
C ALA A 307 4.57 -23.27 -10.48
N HIS A 308 5.83 -23.41 -10.91
CA HIS A 308 6.96 -23.68 -10.01
C HIS A 308 7.15 -22.56 -8.97
N GLN A 309 7.11 -21.29 -9.39
CA GLN A 309 7.24 -20.14 -8.49
C GLN A 309 6.05 -20.01 -7.52
N LEU A 310 4.82 -20.35 -7.93
CA LEU A 310 3.69 -20.44 -6.99
C LEU A 310 3.87 -21.56 -5.96
N ASN A 311 4.48 -22.69 -6.34
CA ASN A 311 4.77 -23.78 -5.41
C ASN A 311 5.91 -23.42 -4.44
N LEU A 312 6.94 -22.71 -4.89
CA LEU A 312 7.95 -22.13 -4.00
C LEU A 312 7.34 -21.13 -3.02
N ALA A 313 6.35 -20.35 -3.47
CA ALA A 313 5.68 -19.39 -2.60
C ALA A 313 4.86 -20.05 -1.48
N ARG A 314 4.13 -21.13 -1.79
CA ARG A 314 3.41 -21.95 -0.79
C ARG A 314 4.38 -22.65 0.17
N ALA A 315 5.41 -23.30 -0.36
CA ALA A 315 6.43 -23.98 0.45
C ALA A 315 7.13 -23.03 1.44
N ALA A 316 7.32 -21.77 1.06
CA ALA A 316 7.87 -20.75 1.94
C ALA A 316 6.87 -20.19 2.98
N LEU A 317 5.56 -20.43 2.84
CA LEU A 317 4.58 -20.22 3.91
C LEU A 317 4.43 -21.47 4.80
N ASP A 318 4.61 -22.67 4.24
CA ASP A 318 4.58 -23.95 4.98
C ASP A 318 5.68 -24.04 6.06
N GLU A 319 6.74 -23.22 5.93
CA GLU A 319 7.81 -23.05 6.93
C GLU A 319 7.41 -22.19 8.15
N GLY A 320 6.30 -21.44 8.07
CA GLY A 320 5.77 -20.61 9.17
C GLY A 320 6.36 -19.19 9.28
N THR A 321 5.98 -18.50 10.36
CA THR A 321 6.43 -17.13 10.70
C THR A 321 7.86 -17.12 11.25
N HIS A 322 8.59 -16.02 11.02
CA HIS A 322 9.96 -15.83 11.50
C HIS A 322 10.08 -14.52 12.29
N ASP A 323 10.90 -14.48 13.35
CA ASP A 323 11.02 -13.28 14.22
C ASP A 323 11.53 -12.04 13.45
N ASP A 324 12.39 -12.24 12.45
CA ASP A 324 12.85 -11.19 11.52
C ASP A 324 11.83 -10.81 10.42
N ASP A 325 10.58 -11.34 10.43
CA ASP A 325 9.59 -11.02 9.38
C ASP A 325 9.30 -9.50 9.38
N PRO A 326 9.57 -8.78 8.26
CA PRO A 326 9.27 -7.35 8.21
C PRO A 326 7.77 -7.10 8.37
N LYS A 327 7.38 -6.23 9.32
CA LYS A 327 5.98 -5.83 9.59
C LYS A 327 5.20 -5.51 8.30
N THR A 328 5.88 -4.90 7.33
CA THR A 328 5.38 -4.52 5.99
C THR A 328 4.85 -5.68 5.13
N LEU A 329 5.07 -6.93 5.54
CA LEU A 329 4.60 -8.13 4.85
C LEU A 329 3.34 -8.76 5.50
N TYR A 330 2.59 -8.05 6.36
CA TYR A 330 1.38 -8.57 7.03
C TYR A 330 0.43 -9.32 6.07
N TRP A 331 0.14 -8.71 4.92
CA TRP A 331 -0.72 -9.17 3.82
C TRP A 331 -0.19 -10.38 3.02
N VAL A 332 1.00 -10.91 3.34
CA VAL A 332 1.58 -12.06 2.64
C VAL A 332 1.14 -13.35 3.33
N ASP A 333 -0.03 -13.84 2.94
CA ASP A 333 -0.66 -15.07 3.41
C ASP A 333 -1.08 -16.00 2.25
N TYR A 334 -1.62 -17.18 2.56
CA TYR A 334 -2.09 -18.13 1.54
C TYR A 334 -3.24 -17.54 0.67
N GLY A 335 -4.07 -16.66 1.22
CA GLY A 335 -5.13 -15.96 0.50
C GLY A 335 -4.59 -15.11 -0.64
N GLU A 336 -3.66 -14.18 -0.38
CA GLU A 336 -2.99 -13.38 -1.42
C GLU A 336 -2.20 -14.28 -2.39
N ILE A 337 -1.54 -15.34 -1.93
CA ILE A 337 -0.84 -16.30 -2.82
C ILE A 337 -1.82 -16.97 -3.79
N GLU A 338 -3.01 -17.38 -3.35
CA GLU A 338 -4.03 -17.96 -4.21
C GLU A 338 -4.74 -16.92 -5.10
N MET A 339 -4.93 -15.67 -4.64
CA MET A 339 -5.42 -14.55 -5.47
C MET A 339 -4.44 -14.19 -6.60
N ILE A 340 -3.12 -14.22 -6.31
CA ILE A 340 -2.06 -14.09 -7.30
C ILE A 340 -2.07 -15.30 -8.26
N ALA A 341 -2.27 -16.52 -7.76
CA ALA A 341 -2.36 -17.73 -8.57
C ALA A 341 -3.55 -17.70 -9.54
N GLY A 342 -4.74 -17.27 -9.09
CA GLY A 342 -5.92 -17.11 -9.96
C GLY A 342 -5.72 -16.04 -11.02
N SER A 343 -5.15 -14.90 -10.61
CA SER A 343 -4.73 -13.83 -11.53
C SER A 343 -3.73 -14.30 -12.59
N ALA A 344 -2.82 -15.22 -12.22
CA ALA A 344 -1.83 -15.82 -13.12
C ALA A 344 -2.43 -16.87 -14.06
N ALA A 345 -3.30 -17.76 -13.56
CA ALA A 345 -4.00 -18.78 -14.35
C ALA A 345 -4.86 -18.15 -15.45
N LEU A 346 -5.66 -17.12 -15.12
CA LEU A 346 -6.44 -16.36 -16.11
C LEU A 346 -5.54 -15.80 -17.22
N GLN A 347 -4.42 -15.18 -16.85
CA GLN A 347 -3.49 -14.57 -17.78
C GLN A 347 -2.79 -15.59 -18.70
N LEU A 348 -2.66 -16.83 -18.25
CA LEU A 348 -2.12 -17.97 -19.01
C LEU A 348 -3.20 -18.69 -19.85
N GLY A 349 -4.42 -18.15 -19.93
CA GLY A 349 -5.54 -18.72 -20.68
C GLY A 349 -6.24 -19.90 -19.97
N ASP A 350 -6.16 -19.95 -18.64
CA ASP A 350 -6.75 -21.02 -17.82
C ASP A 350 -7.84 -20.49 -16.87
N PRO A 351 -9.05 -20.19 -17.36
CA PRO A 351 -10.10 -19.62 -16.53
C PRO A 351 -10.68 -20.63 -15.52
N ALA A 352 -10.57 -21.94 -15.78
CA ALA A 352 -11.01 -22.98 -14.85
C ALA A 352 -10.09 -23.06 -13.62
N GLU A 353 -8.77 -23.10 -13.81
CA GLU A 353 -7.82 -22.99 -12.70
C GLU A 353 -7.93 -21.60 -12.03
N ALA A 354 -8.23 -20.53 -12.77
CA ALA A 354 -8.42 -19.20 -12.20
C ALA A 354 -9.56 -19.14 -11.17
N VAL A 355 -10.77 -19.59 -11.54
CA VAL A 355 -11.92 -19.65 -10.61
C VAL A 355 -11.58 -20.51 -9.38
N ARG A 356 -10.98 -21.69 -9.58
CA ARG A 356 -10.61 -22.60 -8.50
C ARG A 356 -9.59 -22.00 -7.53
N ARG A 357 -8.67 -21.15 -8.02
CA ARG A 357 -7.69 -20.43 -7.18
C ARG A 357 -8.30 -19.25 -6.44
N PHE A 358 -9.21 -18.50 -7.07
CA PHE A 358 -9.96 -17.46 -6.36
C PHE A 358 -10.88 -18.05 -5.26
N GLN A 359 -11.42 -19.26 -5.47
CA GLN A 359 -12.13 -20.01 -4.42
C GLN A 359 -11.19 -20.45 -3.29
N ALA A 360 -10.03 -21.05 -3.62
CA ALA A 360 -9.03 -21.45 -2.64
C ALA A 360 -8.49 -20.29 -1.79
N ALA A 361 -8.46 -19.06 -2.33
CA ALA A 361 -8.11 -17.87 -1.56
C ALA A 361 -9.14 -17.54 -0.47
N MET A 362 -10.44 -17.68 -0.77
CA MET A 362 -11.50 -17.48 0.23
C MET A 362 -11.54 -18.62 1.26
N GLU A 363 -11.26 -19.86 0.84
CA GLU A 363 -11.07 -21.00 1.75
C GLU A 363 -9.87 -20.79 2.68
N ALA A 364 -8.80 -20.16 2.18
CA ALA A 364 -7.65 -19.69 2.95
C ALA A 364 -7.89 -18.42 3.77
N SER A 365 -9.16 -17.98 3.91
CA SER A 365 -9.57 -16.82 4.72
C SER A 365 -9.00 -15.47 4.26
N TYR A 366 -8.84 -15.25 2.95
CA TYR A 366 -8.50 -13.92 2.41
C TYR A 366 -9.50 -12.84 2.88
N PRO A 367 -9.06 -11.76 3.56
CA PRO A 367 -9.98 -10.78 4.19
C PRO A 367 -10.89 -9.99 3.25
N GLY A 368 -10.63 -10.00 1.94
CA GLY A 368 -11.60 -9.51 0.94
C GLY A 368 -11.93 -8.02 1.07
N ASP A 369 -13.23 -7.72 1.26
CA ASP A 369 -13.74 -6.35 1.34
C ASP A 369 -13.45 -5.66 2.68
N ASP A 370 -13.24 -6.44 3.75
CA ASP A 370 -13.21 -5.92 5.14
C ASP A 370 -11.87 -5.24 5.47
N GLU A 371 -10.76 -5.69 4.87
CA GLU A 371 -9.42 -5.09 4.99
C GLU A 371 -8.86 -4.57 3.65
N TYR A 372 -9.17 -5.23 2.53
CA TYR A 372 -8.49 -5.00 1.24
C TYR A 372 -9.43 -4.64 0.07
N PRO A 373 -10.47 -3.80 0.23
CA PRO A 373 -11.50 -3.57 -0.79
C PRO A 373 -10.93 -3.15 -2.15
N ARG A 374 -9.85 -2.35 -2.16
CA ARG A 374 -9.13 -1.96 -3.39
C ARG A 374 -8.50 -3.14 -4.12
N SER A 375 -7.78 -4.01 -3.40
CA SER A 375 -7.11 -5.17 -4.00
C SER A 375 -8.11 -6.26 -4.37
N HIS A 376 -9.12 -6.47 -3.52
CA HIS A 376 -10.18 -7.43 -3.77
C HIS A 376 -11.03 -7.04 -5.00
N ALA A 377 -11.32 -5.75 -5.23
CA ALA A 377 -11.96 -5.29 -6.46
C ALA A 377 -11.26 -5.76 -7.74
N ILE A 378 -9.92 -5.74 -7.76
CA ILE A 378 -9.09 -6.22 -8.87
C ILE A 378 -9.21 -7.74 -9.02
N TYR A 379 -9.20 -8.49 -7.92
CA TYR A 379 -9.32 -9.94 -7.96
C TYR A 379 -10.73 -10.38 -8.38
N LEU A 380 -11.79 -9.73 -7.88
CA LEU A 380 -13.17 -9.93 -8.31
C LEU A 380 -13.36 -9.61 -9.81
N ALA A 381 -12.77 -8.52 -10.31
CA ALA A 381 -12.85 -8.19 -11.74
C ALA A 381 -12.24 -9.30 -12.62
N ARG A 382 -11.14 -9.90 -12.17
CA ARG A 382 -10.48 -11.04 -12.85
C ARG A 382 -11.25 -12.35 -12.70
N ALA A 383 -11.84 -12.62 -11.52
CA ALA A 383 -12.71 -13.76 -11.32
C ALA A 383 -13.95 -13.69 -12.23
N ALA A 384 -14.57 -12.51 -12.35
CA ALA A 384 -15.67 -12.26 -13.27
C ALA A 384 -15.27 -12.48 -14.75
N GLU A 385 -14.06 -12.09 -15.15
CA GLU A 385 -13.52 -12.40 -16.48
C GLU A 385 -13.30 -13.91 -16.69
N ALA A 386 -12.88 -14.65 -15.65
CA ALA A 386 -12.76 -16.09 -15.71
C ALA A 386 -14.11 -16.80 -15.92
N HIS A 387 -15.16 -16.41 -15.16
CA HIS A 387 -16.53 -16.89 -15.40
C HIS A 387 -17.03 -16.53 -16.82
N LEU A 388 -16.77 -15.31 -17.30
CA LEU A 388 -17.13 -14.88 -18.65
C LEU A 388 -16.45 -15.72 -19.74
N ALA A 389 -15.18 -16.08 -19.55
CA ALA A 389 -14.44 -16.98 -20.45
C ALA A 389 -14.99 -18.41 -20.44
N LEU A 390 -15.48 -18.89 -19.28
CA LEU A 390 -16.19 -20.16 -19.11
C LEU A 390 -17.66 -20.13 -19.61
N ARG A 391 -18.14 -18.97 -20.09
CA ARG A 391 -19.53 -18.69 -20.52
C ARG A 391 -20.58 -18.69 -19.41
N ASP A 392 -20.15 -18.65 -18.15
CA ASP A 392 -21.00 -18.44 -17.00
C ASP A 392 -21.29 -16.93 -16.83
N LEU A 393 -22.31 -16.46 -17.56
CA LEU A 393 -22.67 -15.04 -17.58
C LEU A 393 -23.31 -14.56 -16.27
N ASP A 394 -23.96 -15.44 -15.52
CA ASP A 394 -24.60 -15.08 -14.25
C ASP A 394 -23.57 -14.89 -13.14
N ALA A 395 -22.62 -15.82 -12.97
CA ALA A 395 -21.53 -15.62 -12.01
C ALA A 395 -20.59 -14.48 -12.45
N ALA A 396 -20.33 -14.32 -13.75
CA ALA A 396 -19.57 -13.17 -14.25
C ALA A 396 -20.22 -11.84 -13.84
N VAL A 397 -21.54 -11.70 -13.98
CA VAL A 397 -22.28 -10.50 -13.57
C VAL A 397 -22.36 -10.36 -12.05
N ALA A 398 -22.60 -11.43 -11.31
CA ALA A 398 -22.65 -11.39 -9.84
C ALA A 398 -21.32 -10.89 -9.25
N THR A 399 -20.20 -11.43 -9.72
CA THR A 399 -18.85 -11.05 -9.29
C THR A 399 -18.45 -9.66 -9.82
N ALA A 400 -18.89 -9.26 -11.02
CA ALA A 400 -18.71 -7.88 -11.51
C ALA A 400 -19.50 -6.84 -10.69
N ARG A 401 -20.74 -7.17 -10.29
CA ARG A 401 -21.55 -6.38 -9.35
C ARG A 401 -20.91 -6.34 -7.95
N HIS A 402 -20.07 -7.32 -7.59
CA HIS A 402 -19.25 -7.28 -6.38
C HIS A 402 -18.09 -6.30 -6.52
N ALA A 403 -17.24 -6.46 -7.54
CA ALA A 403 -16.11 -5.56 -7.80
C ALA A 403 -16.52 -4.07 -7.85
N ALA A 404 -17.70 -3.77 -8.41
CA ALA A 404 -18.27 -2.42 -8.46
C ALA A 404 -18.63 -1.84 -7.08
N ARG A 405 -19.04 -2.66 -6.10
CA ARG A 405 -19.29 -2.18 -4.72
C ARG A 405 -17.98 -1.83 -4.02
N CYS A 406 -16.97 -2.70 -4.12
CA CYS A 406 -15.63 -2.47 -3.55
C CYS A 406 -14.98 -1.19 -4.11
N LEU A 407 -15.23 -0.89 -5.39
CA LEU A 407 -14.80 0.34 -6.05
C LEU A 407 -15.58 1.59 -5.62
N GLY A 408 -16.78 1.44 -5.07
CA GLY A 408 -17.57 2.54 -4.54
C GLY A 408 -17.01 3.16 -3.26
N SER A 409 -16.10 2.46 -2.56
CA SER A 409 -15.51 2.89 -1.29
C SER A 409 -14.03 3.32 -1.37
N VAL A 410 -13.36 3.22 -2.53
CA VAL A 410 -11.90 3.47 -2.65
C VAL A 410 -11.51 4.39 -3.81
N ASP A 411 -10.50 5.23 -3.61
CA ASP A 411 -9.92 6.04 -4.69
C ASP A 411 -8.71 5.32 -5.31
N SER A 412 -8.97 4.57 -6.40
CA SER A 412 -7.98 3.76 -7.13
C SER A 412 -8.24 3.72 -8.65
N ALA A 413 -7.49 4.52 -9.42
CA ALA A 413 -7.60 4.57 -10.88
C ALA A 413 -7.19 3.26 -11.56
N ARG A 414 -6.24 2.51 -10.99
CA ARG A 414 -5.85 1.16 -11.44
C ARG A 414 -7.03 0.19 -11.32
N SER A 415 -7.69 0.16 -10.17
CA SER A 415 -8.77 -0.78 -9.89
C SER A 415 -10.01 -0.46 -10.73
N ALA A 416 -10.34 0.84 -10.87
CA ALA A 416 -11.38 1.31 -11.78
C ALA A 416 -11.11 0.96 -13.26
N SER A 417 -9.83 0.87 -13.66
CA SER A 417 -9.45 0.47 -15.03
C SER A 417 -9.73 -1.00 -15.31
N GLU A 418 -9.48 -1.92 -14.37
CA GLU A 418 -9.81 -3.34 -14.59
C GLU A 418 -11.33 -3.58 -14.63
N LEU A 419 -12.14 -2.86 -13.83
CA LEU A 419 -13.61 -2.89 -13.97
C LEU A 419 -14.06 -2.33 -15.33
N LYS A 420 -13.43 -1.25 -15.82
CA LYS A 420 -13.74 -0.67 -17.14
C LYS A 420 -13.45 -1.64 -18.28
N GLU A 421 -12.33 -2.37 -18.22
CA GLU A 421 -12.01 -3.42 -19.20
C GLU A 421 -13.01 -4.58 -19.12
N LEU A 422 -13.41 -5.00 -17.91
CA LEU A 422 -14.45 -6.02 -17.72
C LEU A 422 -15.81 -5.58 -18.28
N ARG A 423 -16.25 -4.34 -18.03
CA ARG A 423 -17.49 -3.77 -18.62
C ARG A 423 -17.43 -3.78 -20.15
N ALA A 424 -16.28 -3.48 -20.75
CA ALA A 424 -16.10 -3.56 -22.21
C ALA A 424 -16.20 -5.01 -22.74
N LYS A 425 -15.66 -6.00 -22.02
CA LYS A 425 -15.79 -7.42 -22.36
C LYS A 425 -17.25 -7.92 -22.23
N LEU A 426 -17.93 -7.51 -21.16
CA LEU A 426 -19.35 -7.83 -20.92
C LEU A 426 -20.31 -7.15 -21.93
N ALA A 427 -19.96 -5.98 -22.49
CA ALA A 427 -20.78 -5.30 -23.49
C ALA A 427 -21.06 -6.15 -24.75
N MET A 428 -20.18 -7.09 -25.10
CA MET A 428 -20.40 -8.06 -26.18
C MET A 428 -21.56 -9.04 -25.90
N HIS A 429 -22.07 -9.09 -24.66
CA HIS A 429 -23.08 -10.02 -24.19
C HIS A 429 -24.40 -9.33 -23.75
N VAL A 430 -24.63 -8.08 -24.19
CA VAL A 430 -25.79 -7.22 -23.81
C VAL A 430 -27.19 -7.80 -24.12
N ALA A 431 -27.27 -8.89 -24.90
CA ALA A 431 -28.50 -9.67 -25.04
C ALA A 431 -28.95 -10.29 -23.70
N HIS A 432 -27.99 -10.70 -22.87
CA HIS A 432 -28.24 -11.29 -21.55
C HIS A 432 -28.80 -10.25 -20.57
N GLY A 433 -29.89 -10.56 -19.87
CA GLY A 433 -30.61 -9.63 -18.99
C GLY A 433 -29.73 -9.03 -17.88
N PRO A 434 -29.17 -9.85 -16.99
CA PRO A 434 -28.29 -9.39 -15.90
C PRO A 434 -27.07 -8.57 -16.38
N VAL A 435 -26.54 -8.87 -17.57
CA VAL A 435 -25.42 -8.12 -18.19
C VAL A 435 -25.90 -6.72 -18.59
N ARG A 436 -27.04 -6.62 -19.26
CA ARG A 436 -27.63 -5.34 -19.69
C ARG A 436 -27.96 -4.43 -18.51
N GLU A 437 -28.54 -4.98 -17.44
CA GLU A 437 -28.77 -4.26 -16.18
C GLU A 437 -27.47 -3.73 -15.57
N PHE A 438 -26.45 -4.59 -15.45
CA PHE A 438 -25.14 -4.22 -14.90
C PHE A 438 -24.45 -3.12 -15.71
N LEU A 439 -24.65 -3.11 -17.03
CA LEU A 439 -24.11 -2.07 -17.91
C LEU A 439 -24.91 -0.75 -17.88
N GLN A 440 -26.15 -0.76 -17.38
CA GLN A 440 -27.00 0.43 -17.20
C GLN A 440 -26.73 1.15 -15.87
N VAL A 441 -26.40 0.41 -14.80
CA VAL A 441 -25.89 1.00 -13.55
C VAL A 441 -24.42 1.40 -13.77
N GLY A 442 -24.06 2.66 -13.52
CA GLY A 442 -22.73 3.24 -13.79
C GLY A 442 -21.58 2.50 -13.13
#